data_AF-A0A317KXC6-F1
#
_entry.id   AF-A0A317KXC6-F1
#
_cell.length_a   1.000
_cell.length_b   1.000
_cell.length_c   1.000
_cell.angle_alpha   90.00
_cell.angle_beta   90.00
_cell.angle_gamma   90.00
#
_symmetry.space_group_name_H-M   'P 1'
#
loop_
_entity.id
_entity.type
_entity.pdbx_description
1 polymer ?
#
loop_
_entity_poly.entity_id
_entity_poly.type
_entity_poly.pdbx_seq_one_letter_code
_entity_poly.pdbx_strand_id
1 'polypeptide(L)' 'MKSNRQTTKMGTIICVHCNNVVASVETNGVTKYYSYCNAECRKSRQNKI' A
#
# COMPACT_ATOMS: atom_id res chain seq x y z
N MET A 1 -13.71 -10.59 -30.28
CA MET A 1 -13.42 -9.23 -29.75
C MET A 1 -12.22 -9.33 -28.83
N LYS A 2 -11.11 -8.63 -29.15
CA LYS A 2 -9.89 -8.64 -28.33
C LYS A 2 -10.21 -8.01 -26.98
N SER A 3 -10.28 -8.84 -25.94
CA SER A 3 -10.42 -8.37 -24.57
C SER A 3 -9.11 -7.68 -24.19
N ASN A 4 -9.05 -6.37 -24.42
CA ASN A 4 -7.96 -5.53 -23.95
C ASN A 4 -8.12 -5.43 -22.44
N ARG A 5 -7.71 -6.48 -21.72
CA ARG A 5 -7.42 -6.41 -20.28
C ARG A 5 -6.29 -5.39 -20.17
N GLN A 6 -6.64 -4.10 -20.10
CA GLN A 6 -5.81 -3.13 -19.42
C GLN A 6 -5.73 -3.66 -18.00
N THR A 7 -4.68 -4.42 -17.72
CA THR A 7 -4.39 -4.91 -16.38
C THR A 7 -4.05 -3.65 -15.59
N THR A 8 -5.05 -3.02 -14.98
CA THR A 8 -4.80 -1.82 -14.19
C THR A 8 -3.79 -2.20 -13.12
N LYS A 9 -2.61 -1.57 -13.16
CA LYS A 9 -1.51 -1.96 -12.29
C LYS A 9 -1.79 -1.38 -10.91
N MET A 10 -2.35 -2.20 -10.03
CA MET A 10 -2.56 -1.82 -8.64
C MET A 10 -1.22 -1.51 -7.98
N GLY A 11 -1.07 -0.30 -7.46
CA GLY A 11 0.02 0.11 -6.59
C GLY A 11 -0.39 0.00 -5.12
N THR A 12 0.55 -0.34 -4.26
CA THR A 12 0.32 -0.50 -2.82
C THR A 12 0.88 0.70 -2.07
N ILE A 13 0.05 1.35 -1.26
CA ILE A 13 0.45 2.41 -0.33
C ILE A 13 0.90 1.75 0.97
N ILE A 14 2.17 1.92 1.30
CA ILE A 14 2.82 1.38 2.50
C ILE A 14 3.09 2.54 3.45
N CYS A 15 2.76 2.35 4.71
CA CYS A 15 3.09 3.32 5.74
C CYS A 15 4.57 3.27 6.11
N VAL A 16 5.27 4.41 6.05
CA VAL A 16 6.70 4.50 6.43
C VAL A 16 6.97 4.17 7.90
N HIS A 17 5.99 4.35 8.78
CA HIS A 17 6.19 4.16 10.22
C HIS A 17 6.10 2.71 10.69
N CYS A 18 5.28 1.90 10.03
CA CYS A 18 5.00 0.52 10.45
C CYS A 18 5.28 -0.52 9.36
N ASN A 19 5.53 -0.10 8.11
CA ASN A 19 5.58 -0.93 6.91
C ASN A 19 4.29 -1.74 6.65
N ASN A 20 3.15 -1.31 7.21
CA ASN A 20 1.86 -1.90 6.86
C ASN A 20 1.30 -1.30 5.57
N VAL A 21 0.56 -2.12 4.84
CA VAL A 21 -0.25 -1.69 3.70
C VAL A 21 -1.44 -0.90 4.21
N VAL A 22 -1.56 0.34 3.77
CA VAL A 22 -2.64 1.26 4.14
C VAL A 22 -3.78 1.21 3.12
N ALA A 23 -3.43 1.15 1.83
CA ALA A 23 -4.40 1.11 0.75
C ALA A 23 -3.76 0.54 -0.53
N SER A 24 -4.59 0.14 -1.47
CA SER A 24 -4.19 -0.22 -2.83
C SER A 24 -4.90 0.71 -3.80
N VAL A 25 -4.15 1.40 -4.65
CA VAL A 25 -4.67 2.39 -5.61
C VAL A 25 -4.33 1.95 -7.03
N GLU A 26 -5.19 2.26 -7.99
CA GLU A 26 -4.89 2.05 -9.40
C GLU A 26 -3.75 2.97 -9.82
N THR A 27 -2.70 2.40 -10.42
CA THR A 27 -1.56 3.18 -10.93
C THR A 27 -1.24 2.80 -12.37
N ASN A 28 -0.56 3.71 -13.06
CA ASN A 28 -0.03 3.45 -14.40
C ASN A 28 1.33 2.73 -14.38
N GLY A 29 1.64 1.96 -13.33
CA GLY A 29 2.85 1.14 -13.24
C GLY A 29 3.71 1.32 -12.00
N VAL A 30 3.29 2.14 -11.03
CA VAL A 30 4.00 2.33 -9.76
C VAL A 30 3.50 1.30 -8.75
N THR A 31 4.33 0.32 -8.42
CA THR A 31 3.91 -0.84 -7.61
C THR A 31 3.87 -0.56 -6.11
N LYS A 32 4.72 0.36 -5.61
CA LYS A 32 4.84 0.66 -4.18
C LYS A 32 4.97 2.17 -3.97
N TYR A 33 4.16 2.71 -3.07
CA TYR A 33 4.20 4.11 -2.66
C TYR A 33 4.33 4.19 -1.15
N TYR A 34 5.28 4.96 -0.65
CA TYR A 34 5.48 5.14 0.78
C TYR A 34 4.81 6.43 1.24
N SER A 35 3.87 6.34 2.18
CA SER A 35 3.15 7.49 2.71
C SER A 35 3.25 7.58 4.23
N TYR A 36 3.11 8.78 4.77
CA TYR A 36 2.95 9.01 6.20
C TYR A 36 1.53 8.60 6.61
N CYS A 37 1.42 7.56 7.43
CA CYS A 37 0.14 7.10 7.98
C CYS A 37 -0.04 7.52 9.43
N ASN A 38 -1.29 7.41 9.91
CA ASN A 38 -1.65 7.85 11.24
C ASN A 38 -0.94 7.04 12.34
N ALA A 39 -0.76 7.67 13.51
CA ALA A 39 0.12 7.20 14.59
C ALA A 39 -0.27 5.83 15.20
N GLU A 40 -1.47 5.32 14.95
CA GLU A 40 -1.93 4.02 15.47
C GLU A 40 -1.03 2.85 15.03
N CYS A 41 -0.40 2.99 13.86
CA CYS A 41 0.55 2.02 13.34
C CYS A 41 1.82 1.87 14.21
N ARG A 42 2.20 2.89 15.00
CA ARG A 42 3.31 2.78 15.97
C ARG A 42 2.98 1.84 17.14
N LYS A 43 1.71 1.72 17.52
CA LYS A 43 1.32 0.97 18.73
C LYS A 43 1.41 -0.55 18.55
N SER A 44 1.21 -1.07 17.34
CA SER A 44 1.26 -2.53 17.09
C SER A 44 2.65 -3.17 17.18
N ARG A 45 3.74 -2.40 17.21
CA ARG A 45 5.09 -2.97 17.42
C ARG A 45 5.48 -3.16 18.88
N GLN A 46 4.66 -2.71 19.84
CA GLN A 46 4.96 -2.85 21.27
C GLN A 46 4.38 -4.11 21.93
N ASN A 47 3.65 -4.96 21.21
CA ASN A 47 3.02 -6.16 21.78
C ASN A 47 3.56 -7.46 21.16
N LYS A 48 4.88 -7.62 21.15
CA LYS A 48 5.52 -8.94 21.17
C LYS A 48 6.10 -9.13 22.58
N ILE A 49 5.28 -9.66 23.47
CA ILE A 49 5.71 -10.29 24.72
C ILE A 49 5.79 -11.78 24.42
#